data_AF-A0A935DK74-F1
#
_entry.id   AF-A0A935DK74-F1
#
_cell.length_a   1.000
_cell.length_b   1.000
_cell.length_c   1.000
_cell.angle_alpha   90.00
_cell.angle_beta   90.00
_cell.angle_gamma   90.00
#
_symmetry.space_group_name_H-M   'P 1'
#
loop_
_entity.id
_entity.type
_entity.pdbx_description
1 polymer ?
#
loop_
_entity_poly.entity_id
_entity_poly.type
_entity_poly.pdbx_seq_one_letter_code
_entity_poly.pdbx_strand_id
1 'polypeptide(L)'
;MRRLVTALCLAAASCGDEPGASEVQRYLTDRAFRRAELVASLTTTDNDYARLRLARYDSADARDWSLRPVWNPPAAPLVPAATPLRPLDLPASTDRASLLSLGEAAFSRYPAMLASTTVEATLRAPGAAARYGFWTSADGHVGGLVRVALADGTVGLAYSCATCHRAPDAEGNAVPGLANGALDLGALGADGNPTIPPAEEGRLRRWGPGRVDVTTDDGREPIAIPDLRAVREQSHLQRSGAVRRRSLSALAIRIETLLITSHHEAVRPPREVALGLALYLDSLADSLPAPRVDHPGAAVFAARCGRCHAPPTWGGGLVAAEEVGTDPSLARSPTRGTGSYRVPSLRGVGARRWLLHDGSVAGLDALLDPARLRDDYPGARGVGAIPGHVFGIDLPAPERSALRAFLSTM
;
A
#
# COMPACT_ATOMS: atom_id res chain seq x y z
N MET A 1 62.54 -34.11 -30.41
CA MET A 1 61.93 -32.84 -30.88
C MET A 1 60.44 -33.04 -31.13
N ARG A 2 59.58 -32.71 -30.17
CA ARG A 2 58.16 -32.35 -30.35
C ARG A 2 57.74 -31.62 -29.08
N ARG A 3 57.34 -30.37 -29.27
CA ARG A 3 57.16 -29.34 -28.23
C ARG A 3 55.87 -29.61 -27.45
N LEU A 4 55.97 -29.79 -26.14
CA LEU A 4 54.82 -29.64 -25.23
C LEU A 4 54.53 -28.15 -25.09
N VAL A 5 53.36 -27.73 -25.54
CA VAL A 5 52.80 -26.41 -25.25
C VAL A 5 52.14 -26.51 -23.88
N THR A 6 52.81 -26.00 -22.86
CA THR A 6 52.25 -25.84 -21.52
C THR A 6 51.24 -24.69 -21.58
N ALA A 7 49.95 -25.03 -21.53
CA ALA A 7 48.88 -24.06 -21.35
C ALA A 7 48.98 -23.48 -19.93
N LEU A 8 49.46 -22.25 -19.85
CA LEU A 8 49.50 -21.46 -18.62
C LEU A 8 48.07 -20.98 -18.34
N CYS A 9 47.33 -21.72 -17.51
CA CYS A 9 46.08 -21.24 -16.93
C CYS A 9 46.42 -20.06 -16.00
N LEU A 10 46.29 -18.83 -16.51
CA LEU A 10 46.13 -17.66 -15.65
C LEU A 10 44.81 -17.83 -14.90
N ALA A 11 44.89 -18.38 -13.69
CA ALA A 11 43.88 -18.16 -12.67
C ALA A 11 43.91 -16.66 -12.34
N ALA A 12 43.03 -15.90 -12.99
CA ALA A 12 42.63 -14.60 -12.47
C ALA A 12 41.95 -14.89 -11.13
N ALA A 13 42.72 -14.74 -10.05
CA ALA A 13 42.19 -14.58 -8.71
C ALA A 13 41.33 -13.32 -8.71
N SER A 14 40.04 -13.50 -9.00
CA SER A 14 38.98 -12.56 -8.70
C SER A 14 38.95 -12.41 -7.18
N CYS A 15 39.79 -11.53 -6.64
CA CYS A 15 39.62 -10.98 -5.31
C CYS A 15 38.18 -10.46 -5.23
N GLY A 16 37.43 -10.99 -4.27
CA GLY A 16 35.99 -10.83 -4.17
C GLY A 16 35.53 -9.38 -4.15
N ASP A 17 34.64 -9.06 -5.08
CA ASP A 17 33.61 -8.07 -4.81
C ASP A 17 32.65 -8.69 -3.79
N GLU A 18 32.74 -8.25 -2.54
CA GLU A 18 31.61 -8.31 -1.61
C GLU A 18 30.42 -7.63 -2.31
N PRO A 19 29.35 -8.35 -2.77
CA PRO A 19 28.27 -7.74 -3.55
C PRO A 19 27.37 -6.80 -2.72
N GLY A 20 27.78 -6.52 -1.48
CA GLY A 20 27.04 -5.86 -0.43
C GLY A 20 27.71 -4.58 0.09
N ALA A 21 28.29 -3.74 -0.76
CA ALA A 21 28.01 -2.31 -0.57
C ALA A 21 26.48 -2.19 -0.68
N SER A 22 25.83 -2.33 0.49
CA SER A 22 24.50 -2.91 0.60
C SER A 22 23.50 -2.14 -0.27
N GLU A 23 22.51 -2.84 -0.82
CA GLU A 23 21.40 -2.22 -1.55
C GLU A 23 20.87 -0.95 -0.83
N VAL A 24 20.82 -1.03 0.51
CA VAL A 24 20.56 0.08 1.44
C VAL A 24 21.49 1.28 1.22
N GLN A 25 22.81 1.06 1.26
CA GLN A 25 23.78 2.13 1.07
C GLN A 25 23.65 2.76 -0.32
N ARG A 26 23.48 1.93 -1.36
CA ARG A 26 23.29 2.42 -2.74
C ARG A 26 22.01 3.22 -2.88
N TYR A 27 20.89 2.79 -2.28
CA TYR A 27 19.67 3.60 -2.25
C TYR A 27 19.92 4.96 -1.61
N LEU A 28 20.64 5.03 -0.48
CA LEU A 28 20.87 6.28 0.23
C LEU A 28 21.80 7.24 -0.52
N THR A 29 22.90 6.75 -1.09
CA THR A 29 23.98 7.61 -1.61
C THR A 29 24.12 7.62 -3.13
N ASP A 30 23.63 6.60 -3.83
CA ASP A 30 23.81 6.45 -5.28
C ASP A 30 22.54 6.81 -6.06
N ARG A 31 22.58 8.02 -6.63
CA ARG A 31 21.55 8.57 -7.51
C ARG A 31 21.32 7.74 -8.77
N ALA A 32 22.40 7.26 -9.39
CA ALA A 32 22.30 6.48 -10.62
C ALA A 32 21.63 5.12 -10.35
N PHE A 33 21.96 4.50 -9.21
CA PHE A 33 21.30 3.29 -8.74
C PHE A 33 19.79 3.49 -8.54
N ARG A 34 19.38 4.51 -7.76
CA ARG A 34 17.95 4.80 -7.54
C ARG A 34 17.20 5.03 -8.85
N ARG A 35 17.81 5.77 -9.77
CA ARG A 35 17.23 6.02 -11.09
C ARG A 35 17.06 4.73 -11.89
N ALA A 36 18.09 3.90 -11.95
CA ALA A 36 18.05 2.62 -12.65
C ALA A 36 16.98 1.69 -12.05
N GLU A 37 16.90 1.63 -10.73
CA GLU A 37 15.90 0.81 -10.03
C GLU A 37 14.47 1.31 -10.26
N LEU A 38 14.23 2.62 -10.26
CA LEU A 38 12.94 3.19 -10.65
C LEU A 38 12.54 2.70 -12.04
N VAL A 39 13.40 2.92 -13.05
CA VAL A 39 13.12 2.53 -14.44
C VAL A 39 12.84 1.04 -14.53
N ALA A 40 13.68 0.22 -13.89
CA ALA A 40 13.59 -1.23 -13.93
C ALA A 40 12.39 -1.81 -13.13
N SER A 41 11.74 -0.98 -12.30
CA SER A 41 10.53 -1.33 -11.55
C SER A 41 9.24 -0.95 -12.27
N LEU A 42 9.25 -0.06 -13.28
CA LEU A 42 8.04 0.33 -13.98
C LEU A 42 7.56 -0.80 -14.91
N THR A 43 6.26 -1.10 -14.85
CA THR A 43 5.62 -2.11 -15.72
C THR A 43 5.36 -1.57 -17.13
N THR A 44 5.11 -0.27 -17.24
CA THR A 44 4.89 0.46 -18.48
C THR A 44 5.42 1.88 -18.31
N THR A 45 5.71 2.56 -19.42
CA THR A 45 6.10 3.96 -19.48
C THR A 45 4.97 4.89 -19.95
N ASP A 46 3.80 4.35 -20.28
CA ASP A 46 2.81 5.07 -21.09
C ASP A 46 1.79 5.84 -20.23
N ASN A 47 1.55 5.38 -19.00
CA ASN A 47 0.65 6.04 -18.05
C ASN A 47 1.27 7.27 -17.37
N ASP A 48 0.43 8.15 -16.84
CA ASP A 48 0.88 9.40 -16.21
C ASP A 48 1.79 9.14 -15.00
N TYR A 49 1.51 8.08 -14.23
CA TYR A 49 2.31 7.68 -13.08
C TYR A 49 3.79 7.46 -13.46
N ALA A 50 4.03 6.68 -14.51
CA ALA A 50 5.36 6.36 -15.00
C ALA A 50 6.03 7.58 -15.64
N ARG A 51 5.32 8.30 -16.52
CA ARG A 51 5.84 9.50 -17.18
C ARG A 51 6.30 10.57 -16.18
N LEU A 52 5.51 10.84 -15.14
CA LEU A 52 5.88 11.79 -14.10
C LEU A 52 7.17 11.38 -13.39
N ARG A 53 7.27 10.11 -12.97
CA ARG A 53 8.44 9.63 -12.22
C ARG A 53 9.69 9.57 -13.08
N LEU A 54 9.55 9.19 -14.35
CA LEU A 54 10.64 9.27 -15.31
C LEU A 54 11.09 10.72 -15.53
N ALA A 55 10.17 11.68 -15.57
CA ALA A 55 10.52 13.09 -15.75
C ALA A 55 11.17 13.71 -14.50
N ARG A 56 10.86 13.23 -13.29
CA ARG A 56 11.19 13.94 -12.04
C ARG A 56 12.18 13.24 -11.12
N TYR A 57 12.20 11.92 -11.04
CA TYR A 57 12.94 11.24 -9.97
C TYR A 57 14.39 10.97 -10.38
N ASP A 58 15.34 11.62 -9.72
CA ASP A 58 16.76 11.56 -10.01
C ASP A 58 17.05 11.87 -11.51
N SER A 59 16.31 12.82 -12.11
CA SER A 59 16.37 13.21 -13.55
C SER A 59 17.57 14.08 -13.95
N ALA A 60 18.15 14.80 -12.99
CA ALA A 60 19.32 15.69 -13.10
C ALA A 60 19.02 17.03 -13.77
N ASP A 61 17.73 17.34 -13.92
CA ASP A 61 17.25 18.64 -14.34
C ASP A 61 16.81 19.49 -13.13
N ALA A 62 16.48 20.76 -13.37
CA ALA A 62 16.02 21.68 -12.32
C ALA A 62 14.70 21.24 -11.64
N ARG A 63 14.00 20.27 -12.24
CA ARG A 63 12.72 19.75 -11.75
C ARG A 63 12.87 18.49 -10.90
N ASP A 64 14.09 17.97 -10.80
CA ASP A 64 14.44 16.76 -10.09
C ASP A 64 13.96 16.78 -8.64
N TRP A 65 13.22 15.73 -8.26
CA TRP A 65 12.74 15.54 -6.90
C TRP A 65 13.88 15.35 -5.90
N SER A 66 15.06 14.90 -6.33
CA SER A 66 16.24 14.78 -5.47
C SER A 66 16.73 16.13 -4.92
N LEU A 67 16.43 17.21 -5.62
CA LEU A 67 16.80 18.59 -5.28
C LEU A 67 15.77 19.30 -4.40
N ARG A 68 14.62 18.66 -4.11
CA ARG A 68 13.59 19.25 -3.25
C ARG A 68 14.08 19.38 -1.81
N PRO A 69 13.64 20.42 -1.08
CA PRO A 69 13.91 20.53 0.35
C PRO A 69 13.52 19.25 1.09
N VAL A 70 14.42 18.79 1.96
CA VAL A 70 14.15 17.66 2.84
C VAL A 70 13.21 18.12 3.94
N TRP A 71 12.11 17.40 4.13
CA TRP A 71 11.09 17.73 5.12
C TRP A 71 10.96 16.62 6.16
N ASN A 72 11.47 16.91 7.36
CA ASN A 72 11.32 16.12 8.58
C ASN A 72 10.71 17.02 9.67
N PRO A 73 9.42 17.38 9.57
CA PRO A 73 8.81 18.36 10.43
C PRO A 73 8.64 17.84 11.86
N PRO A 74 8.63 18.72 12.87
CA PRO A 74 8.12 18.38 14.18
C PRO A 74 6.68 17.85 14.10
N ALA A 75 6.46 16.61 14.56
CA ALA A 75 5.14 15.98 14.57
C ALA A 75 4.91 15.14 15.83
N ALA A 76 3.65 15.03 16.23
CA ALA A 76 3.22 14.15 17.32
C ALA A 76 1.86 13.51 17.00
N PRO A 77 1.59 12.28 17.49
CA PRO A 77 0.27 11.69 17.41
C PRO A 77 -0.81 12.60 18.01
N LEU A 78 -2.02 12.54 17.46
CA LEU A 78 -3.19 13.19 18.05
C LEU A 78 -3.72 12.30 19.18
N VAL A 79 -3.57 12.78 20.42
CA VAL A 79 -3.96 12.10 21.65
C VAL A 79 -4.62 13.12 22.60
N PRO A 80 -5.40 12.71 23.61
CA PRO A 80 -6.05 13.64 24.55
C PRO A 80 -5.07 14.53 25.31
N ALA A 81 -3.90 13.98 25.69
CA ALA A 81 -2.83 14.73 26.33
C ALA A 81 -1.96 15.48 25.30
N ALA A 82 -1.48 16.67 25.65
CA ALA A 82 -0.61 17.42 24.75
C ALA A 82 0.79 16.79 24.67
N THR A 83 1.08 16.06 23.58
CA THR A 83 2.43 15.58 23.27
C THR A 83 3.24 16.67 22.55
N PRO A 84 4.50 16.94 22.94
CA PRO A 84 5.37 17.87 22.22
C PRO A 84 5.64 17.43 20.79
N LEU A 85 5.60 18.37 19.84
CA LEU A 85 5.98 18.11 18.46
C LEU A 85 7.49 17.91 18.36
N ARG A 86 7.93 16.82 17.75
CA ARG A 86 9.36 16.52 17.52
C ARG A 86 9.56 15.90 16.15
N PRO A 87 10.64 16.24 15.43
CA PRO A 87 11.01 15.52 14.21
C PRO A 87 11.22 14.03 14.49
N LEU A 88 11.28 13.22 13.44
CA LEU A 88 11.79 11.85 13.58
C LEU A 88 13.31 11.91 13.81
N ASP A 89 13.78 11.07 14.74
CA ASP A 89 15.21 10.90 14.98
C ASP A 89 15.81 10.08 13.82
N LEU A 90 16.64 10.72 13.00
CA LEU A 90 17.33 10.04 11.91
C LEU A 90 18.54 9.30 12.50
N PRO A 91 18.65 7.97 12.32
CA PRO A 91 19.71 7.21 12.94
C PRO A 91 21.06 7.55 12.31
N ALA A 92 22.12 7.61 13.14
CA ALA A 92 23.49 7.79 12.66
C ALA A 92 24.03 6.54 11.94
N SER A 93 23.45 5.36 12.25
CA SER A 93 23.77 4.07 11.63
C SER A 93 22.65 3.64 10.68
N THR A 94 23.03 3.03 9.57
CA THR A 94 22.11 2.47 8.56
C THR A 94 21.92 0.96 8.73
N ASP A 95 22.20 0.42 9.92
CA ASP A 95 21.92 -0.97 10.26
C ASP A 95 20.40 -1.27 10.25
N ARG A 96 20.06 -2.54 10.06
CA ARG A 96 18.67 -2.99 9.91
C ARG A 96 17.80 -2.64 11.11
N ALA A 97 18.31 -2.75 12.34
CA ALA A 97 17.50 -2.52 13.54
C ALA A 97 17.16 -1.03 13.68
N SER A 98 18.15 -0.16 13.46
CA SER A 98 17.97 1.30 13.46
C SER A 98 16.94 1.75 12.41
N LEU A 99 17.05 1.24 11.17
CA LEU A 99 16.11 1.57 10.10
C LEU A 99 14.70 1.00 10.34
N LEU A 100 14.59 -0.19 10.93
CA LEU A 100 13.31 -0.79 11.30
C LEU A 100 12.57 0.07 12.34
N SER A 101 13.29 0.51 13.38
CA SER A 101 12.76 1.40 14.42
C SER A 101 12.31 2.75 13.84
N LEU A 102 13.12 3.35 12.96
CA LEU A 102 12.73 4.56 12.22
C LEU A 102 11.47 4.32 11.38
N GLY A 103 11.39 3.18 10.69
CA GLY A 103 10.23 2.81 9.87
C GLY A 103 8.95 2.68 10.67
N GLU A 104 9.00 2.03 11.83
CA GLU A 104 7.86 1.90 12.73
C GLU A 104 7.39 3.26 13.27
N ALA A 105 8.34 4.10 13.69
CA ALA A 105 8.04 5.46 14.13
C ALA A 105 7.42 6.30 13.01
N ALA A 106 8.00 6.24 11.80
CA ALA A 106 7.51 6.94 10.63
C ALA A 106 6.12 6.47 10.21
N PHE A 107 5.85 5.17 10.28
CA PHE A 107 4.54 4.60 9.94
C PHE A 107 3.41 5.23 10.76
N SER A 108 3.70 5.54 12.03
CA SER A 108 2.72 6.10 12.95
C SER A 108 2.74 7.64 13.01
N ARG A 109 3.89 8.28 12.76
CA ARG A 109 4.11 9.71 13.06
C ARG A 109 4.45 10.57 11.85
N TYR A 110 4.91 10.01 10.73
CA TYR A 110 5.30 10.82 9.58
C TYR A 110 4.05 11.37 8.88
N PRO A 111 3.95 12.69 8.64
CA PRO A 111 2.80 13.30 7.96
C PRO A 111 2.81 12.95 6.47
N ALA A 112 2.17 11.83 6.13
CA ALA A 112 2.15 11.30 4.77
C ALA A 112 1.25 12.12 3.84
N MET A 113 0.19 12.74 4.38
CA MET A 113 -0.73 13.62 3.65
C MET A 113 -1.31 14.65 4.61
N LEU A 114 -1.27 15.93 4.25
CA LEU A 114 -1.88 16.99 5.06
C LEU A 114 -3.41 16.90 4.98
N ALA A 115 -4.09 17.11 6.10
CA ALA A 115 -5.53 17.33 6.09
C ALA A 115 -5.80 18.75 5.59
N SER A 116 -6.88 18.95 4.82
CA SER A 116 -7.31 20.31 4.49
C SER A 116 -7.83 21.02 5.76
N THR A 117 -7.76 22.35 5.79
CA THR A 117 -8.26 23.16 6.91
C THR A 117 -9.74 22.90 7.21
N THR A 118 -10.53 22.60 6.18
CA THR A 118 -11.95 22.26 6.26
C THR A 118 -12.19 20.88 6.90
N VAL A 119 -11.39 19.89 6.52
CA VAL A 119 -11.39 18.56 7.13
C VAL A 119 -10.92 18.62 8.58
N GLU A 120 -9.90 19.44 8.88
CA GLU A 120 -9.44 19.64 10.25
C GLU A 120 -10.55 20.15 11.17
N ALA A 121 -11.30 21.16 10.72
CA ALA A 121 -12.42 21.71 11.50
C ALA A 121 -13.46 20.62 11.80
N THR A 122 -13.72 19.73 10.84
CA THR A 122 -14.66 18.61 11.00
C THR A 122 -14.16 17.58 11.99
N LEU A 123 -12.87 17.20 11.92
CA LEU A 123 -12.27 16.23 12.84
C LEU A 123 -12.16 16.74 14.29
N ARG A 124 -12.19 18.05 14.51
CA ARG A 124 -12.21 18.65 15.85
C ARG A 124 -13.57 18.53 16.54
N ALA A 125 -14.64 18.21 15.82
CA ALA A 125 -15.95 18.03 16.42
C ALA A 125 -15.98 16.77 17.33
N PRO A 126 -16.65 16.81 18.50
CA PRO A 126 -16.78 15.65 19.37
C PRO A 126 -17.35 14.44 18.62
N GLY A 127 -16.69 13.28 18.76
CA GLY A 127 -17.12 12.03 18.12
C GLY A 127 -16.84 11.93 16.62
N ALA A 128 -16.27 12.96 15.97
CA ALA A 128 -16.01 12.94 14.53
C ALA A 128 -15.07 11.79 14.11
N ALA A 129 -14.01 11.55 14.88
CA ALA A 129 -13.08 10.44 14.62
C ALA A 129 -13.81 9.08 14.53
N ALA A 130 -14.68 8.77 15.51
CA ALA A 130 -15.46 7.54 15.50
C ALA A 130 -16.46 7.50 14.33
N ARG A 131 -17.14 8.62 14.04
CA ARG A 131 -18.09 8.74 12.93
C ARG A 131 -17.47 8.37 11.57
N TYR A 132 -16.22 8.77 11.33
CA TYR A 132 -15.53 8.49 10.07
C TYR A 132 -14.61 7.26 10.13
N GLY A 133 -14.72 6.44 11.18
CA GLY A 133 -14.03 5.15 11.26
C GLY A 133 -12.53 5.23 11.54
N PHE A 134 -12.08 6.29 12.21
CA PHE A 134 -10.75 6.30 12.81
C PHE A 134 -10.74 5.34 14.01
N TRP A 135 -9.76 4.44 14.06
CA TRP A 135 -9.55 3.60 15.24
C TRP A 135 -9.03 4.46 16.40
N THR A 136 -9.22 4.00 17.64
CA THR A 136 -8.62 4.64 18.81
C THR A 136 -7.90 3.58 19.62
N SER A 137 -6.64 3.82 19.99
CA SER A 137 -5.89 2.91 20.86
C SER A 137 -6.22 3.16 22.34
N ALA A 138 -5.79 2.24 23.21
CA ALA A 138 -6.04 2.33 24.65
C ALA A 138 -5.46 3.58 25.32
N ASP A 139 -4.35 4.11 24.79
CA ASP A 139 -3.72 5.38 25.20
C ASP A 139 -4.36 6.63 24.56
N GLY A 140 -5.45 6.45 23.80
CA GLY A 140 -6.22 7.52 23.20
C GLY A 140 -5.66 8.05 21.88
N HIS A 141 -4.69 7.39 21.23
CA HIS A 141 -4.25 7.82 19.90
C HIS A 141 -5.41 7.66 18.91
N VAL A 142 -5.69 8.72 18.17
CA VAL A 142 -6.75 8.73 17.16
C VAL A 142 -6.17 8.34 15.81
N GLY A 143 -6.42 7.10 15.38
CA GLY A 143 -6.43 6.67 13.99
C GLY A 143 -5.28 7.12 13.12
N GLY A 144 -4.04 7.15 13.60
CA GLY A 144 -2.88 7.64 12.84
C GLY A 144 -2.89 9.13 12.48
N LEU A 145 -3.80 9.92 13.04
CA LEU A 145 -3.78 11.38 12.92
C LEU A 145 -2.57 11.93 13.67
N VAL A 146 -1.88 12.89 13.05
CA VAL A 146 -0.72 13.56 13.65
C VAL A 146 -0.89 15.06 13.57
N ARG A 147 -0.48 15.75 14.64
CA ARG A 147 -0.24 17.19 14.62
C ARG A 147 1.13 17.43 14.02
N VAL A 148 1.25 18.42 13.13
CA VAL A 148 2.49 18.74 12.42
C VAL A 148 2.74 20.25 12.42
N ALA A 149 3.99 20.64 12.69
CA ALA A 149 4.43 22.03 12.53
C ALA A 149 4.67 22.34 11.05
N LEU A 150 4.02 23.38 10.55
CA LEU A 150 4.11 23.85 9.16
C LEU A 150 5.19 24.92 9.01
N ALA A 151 5.60 25.17 7.76
CA ALA A 151 6.68 26.12 7.46
C ALA A 151 6.35 27.58 7.83
N ASP A 152 5.07 27.92 7.89
CA ASP A 152 4.57 29.23 8.32
C ASP A 152 4.49 29.39 9.85
N GLY A 153 4.93 28.38 10.61
CA GLY A 153 4.89 28.36 12.07
C GLY A 153 3.57 27.90 12.67
N THR A 154 2.56 27.59 11.86
CA THR A 154 1.28 27.06 12.34
C THR A 154 1.35 25.55 12.62
N VAL A 155 0.34 25.02 13.30
CA VAL A 155 0.18 23.58 13.53
C VAL A 155 -1.07 23.09 12.82
N GLY A 156 -0.89 22.18 11.87
CA GLY A 156 -1.97 21.49 11.17
C GLY A 156 -2.14 20.04 11.62
N LEU A 157 -3.11 19.36 11.02
CA LEU A 157 -3.27 17.91 11.10
C LEU A 157 -2.82 17.25 9.80
N ALA A 158 -2.31 16.04 9.93
CA ALA A 158 -1.97 15.18 8.82
C ALA A 158 -2.34 13.73 9.13
N TYR A 159 -2.47 12.95 8.06
CA TYR A 159 -2.60 11.52 8.11
C TYR A 159 -1.22 10.88 8.06
N SER A 160 -0.91 9.98 8.98
CA SER A 160 0.20 9.04 8.82
C SER A 160 -0.25 7.78 8.09
N CYS A 161 0.71 6.91 7.73
CA CYS A 161 0.41 5.62 7.10
C CYS A 161 -0.54 4.76 7.95
N ALA A 162 -0.44 4.85 9.28
CA ALA A 162 -1.29 4.13 10.22
C ALA A 162 -2.77 4.55 10.17
N THR A 163 -3.11 5.70 9.57
CA THR A 163 -4.51 6.10 9.39
C THR A 163 -5.28 5.09 8.56
N CYS A 164 -4.72 4.73 7.42
CA CYS A 164 -5.32 3.80 6.48
C CYS A 164 -4.87 2.36 6.77
N HIS A 165 -3.63 2.16 7.21
CA HIS A 165 -3.00 0.83 7.26
C HIS A 165 -2.82 0.28 8.67
N ARG A 166 -3.56 0.78 9.66
CA ARG A 166 -3.71 0.12 10.96
C ARG A 166 -5.19 0.03 11.27
N ALA A 167 -5.61 -1.09 11.83
CA ALA A 167 -7.00 -1.32 12.21
C ALA A 167 -7.09 -2.32 13.35
N PRO A 168 -8.16 -2.29 14.17
CA PRO A 168 -8.44 -3.36 15.11
C PRO A 168 -8.67 -4.69 14.38
N ASP A 169 -8.09 -5.78 14.89
CA ASP A 169 -8.46 -7.14 14.53
C ASP A 169 -9.79 -7.57 15.20
N ALA A 170 -10.15 -8.85 15.09
CA ALA A 170 -11.38 -9.38 15.68
C ALA A 170 -11.38 -9.30 17.22
N GLU A 171 -10.20 -9.32 17.83
CA GLU A 171 -9.96 -9.21 19.25
C GLU A 171 -9.82 -7.75 19.73
N GLY A 172 -9.85 -6.78 18.80
CA GLY A 172 -9.75 -5.35 19.09
C GLY A 172 -8.33 -4.80 19.17
N ASN A 173 -7.30 -5.60 18.89
CA ASN A 173 -5.91 -5.14 18.87
C ASN A 173 -5.62 -4.34 17.60
N ALA A 174 -5.01 -3.17 17.74
CA ALA A 174 -4.66 -2.35 16.58
C ALA A 174 -3.45 -2.95 15.82
N VAL A 175 -3.72 -3.69 14.74
CA VAL A 175 -2.71 -4.43 13.97
C VAL A 175 -2.08 -3.54 12.88
N PRO A 176 -0.76 -3.33 12.87
CA PRO A 176 -0.09 -2.61 11.79
C PRO A 176 -0.15 -3.39 10.46
N GLY A 177 -0.32 -2.65 9.37
CA GLY A 177 -0.49 -3.17 8.02
C GLY A 177 -1.91 -3.61 7.68
N LEU A 178 -2.78 -3.90 8.67
CA LEU A 178 -4.16 -4.25 8.42
C LEU A 178 -4.93 -3.03 7.89
N ALA A 179 -5.65 -3.20 6.78
CA ALA A 179 -6.41 -2.12 6.16
C ALA A 179 -7.57 -1.67 7.06
N ASN A 180 -7.67 -0.37 7.33
CA ASN A 180 -8.78 0.24 8.05
C ASN A 180 -10.04 0.26 7.16
N GLY A 181 -10.80 -0.83 7.22
CA GLY A 181 -12.04 -0.96 6.48
C GLY A 181 -13.19 -0.08 7.01
N ALA A 182 -13.04 0.57 8.16
CA ALA A 182 -14.06 1.48 8.69
C ALA A 182 -13.85 2.93 8.23
N LEU A 183 -12.64 3.31 7.85
CA LEU A 183 -12.28 4.67 7.49
C LEU A 183 -13.08 5.18 6.27
N ASP A 184 -13.81 6.28 6.43
CA ASP A 184 -14.61 6.89 5.35
C ASP A 184 -14.12 8.30 5.04
N LEU A 185 -13.00 8.38 4.29
CA LEU A 185 -12.42 9.66 3.86
C LEU A 185 -13.30 10.39 2.84
N GLY A 186 -14.13 9.68 2.10
CA GLY A 186 -15.07 10.29 1.15
C GLY A 186 -16.17 11.05 1.89
N ALA A 187 -16.82 10.41 2.87
CA ALA A 187 -17.80 11.10 3.71
C ALA A 187 -17.16 12.25 4.50
N LEU A 188 -15.96 12.07 5.06
CA LEU A 188 -15.24 13.13 5.76
C LEU A 188 -14.94 14.33 4.84
N GLY A 189 -14.48 14.09 3.62
CA GLY A 189 -14.21 15.15 2.64
C GLY A 189 -15.48 15.89 2.22
N ALA A 190 -16.57 15.16 1.97
CA ALA A 190 -17.87 15.74 1.61
C ALA A 190 -18.45 16.59 2.74
N ASP A 191 -18.46 16.07 3.97
CA ASP A 191 -19.01 16.76 5.13
C ASP A 191 -18.11 17.93 5.58
N GLY A 192 -16.80 17.86 5.30
CA GLY A 192 -15.86 18.91 5.65
C GLY A 192 -15.92 20.13 4.75
N ASN A 193 -16.37 20.01 3.51
CA ASN A 193 -16.41 21.13 2.56
C ASN A 193 -17.87 21.55 2.28
N PRO A 194 -18.44 22.54 2.99
CA PRO A 194 -19.83 22.96 2.77
C PRO A 194 -20.07 23.65 1.41
N THR A 195 -19.00 23.98 0.68
CA THR A 195 -19.06 24.64 -0.63
C THR A 195 -18.75 23.70 -1.80
N ILE A 196 -18.60 22.40 -1.52
CA ILE A 196 -18.28 21.40 -2.55
C ILE A 196 -19.40 21.32 -3.61
N PRO A 197 -19.07 21.25 -4.91
CA PRO A 197 -20.09 21.07 -5.95
C PRO A 197 -20.86 19.75 -5.76
N PRO A 198 -22.20 19.71 -5.99
CA PRO A 198 -23.01 18.50 -5.74
C PRO A 198 -22.53 17.24 -6.48
N ALA A 199 -21.98 17.39 -7.68
CA ALA A 199 -21.44 16.27 -8.44
C ALA A 199 -20.19 15.66 -7.78
N GLU A 200 -19.35 16.50 -7.18
CA GLU A 200 -18.15 16.09 -6.46
C GLU A 200 -18.51 15.52 -5.08
N GLU A 201 -19.46 16.13 -4.38
CA GLU A 201 -20.03 15.60 -3.15
C GLU A 201 -20.56 14.18 -3.36
N GLY A 202 -21.39 13.97 -4.40
CA GLY A 202 -21.93 12.67 -4.74
C GLY A 202 -20.83 11.66 -5.07
N ARG A 203 -19.74 12.09 -5.71
CA ARG A 203 -18.58 11.23 -5.98
C ARG A 203 -17.85 10.81 -4.71
N LEU A 204 -17.57 11.73 -3.80
CA LEU A 204 -16.93 11.43 -2.51
C LEU A 204 -17.81 10.52 -1.65
N ARG A 205 -19.11 10.79 -1.57
CA ARG A 205 -20.07 9.94 -0.82
C ARG A 205 -20.14 8.53 -1.38
N ARG A 206 -19.95 8.33 -2.69
CA ARG A 206 -19.89 7.01 -3.31
C ARG A 206 -18.64 6.21 -2.95
N TRP A 207 -17.59 6.82 -2.40
CA TRP A 207 -16.44 6.06 -1.87
C TRP A 207 -16.88 5.15 -0.73
N GLY A 208 -17.56 5.68 0.26
CA GLY A 208 -17.86 4.93 1.48
C GLY A 208 -16.61 4.36 2.19
N PRO A 209 -16.81 3.49 3.19
CA PRO A 209 -15.74 3.04 4.07
C PRO A 209 -14.68 2.16 3.39
N GLY A 210 -13.45 2.22 3.87
CA GLY A 210 -12.34 1.35 3.49
C GLY A 210 -11.71 1.65 2.13
N ARG A 211 -12.02 2.82 1.56
CA ARG A 211 -11.45 3.28 0.30
C ARG A 211 -10.69 4.59 0.44
N VAL A 212 -9.71 4.76 -0.45
CA VAL A 212 -8.95 5.99 -0.59
C VAL A 212 -8.59 6.19 -2.05
N ASP A 213 -8.54 7.45 -2.48
CA ASP A 213 -7.86 7.83 -3.72
C ASP A 213 -6.56 8.56 -3.36
N VAL A 214 -5.44 7.98 -3.77
CA VAL A 214 -4.09 8.59 -3.66
C VAL A 214 -3.48 8.80 -5.05
N THR A 215 -4.32 8.80 -6.08
CA THR A 215 -3.98 8.79 -7.50
C THR A 215 -4.43 10.08 -8.17
N THR A 216 -5.63 10.56 -7.83
CA THR A 216 -6.25 11.74 -8.45
C THR A 216 -6.62 12.77 -7.40
N ASP A 217 -6.50 14.05 -7.77
CA ASP A 217 -6.85 15.16 -6.89
C ASP A 217 -8.36 15.34 -6.76
N ASP A 218 -9.15 14.91 -7.75
CA ASP A 218 -10.62 15.04 -7.79
C ASP A 218 -11.35 13.81 -7.24
N GLY A 219 -10.59 12.82 -6.79
CA GLY A 219 -11.12 11.66 -6.09
C GLY A 219 -11.93 10.69 -6.95
N ARG A 220 -11.62 10.59 -8.24
CA ARG A 220 -12.38 9.76 -9.19
C ARG A 220 -11.96 8.29 -9.24
N GLU A 221 -10.86 7.91 -8.60
CA GLU A 221 -10.33 6.54 -8.58
C GLU A 221 -10.18 5.98 -7.14
N PRO A 222 -11.26 5.93 -6.34
CA PRO A 222 -11.18 5.37 -5.00
C PRO A 222 -10.96 3.85 -5.07
N ILE A 223 -9.91 3.37 -4.40
CA ILE A 223 -9.57 1.95 -4.34
C ILE A 223 -9.67 1.44 -2.91
N ALA A 224 -9.88 0.13 -2.75
CA ALA A 224 -9.79 -0.51 -1.44
C ALA A 224 -8.40 -0.30 -0.85
N ILE A 225 -8.37 0.23 0.37
CA ILE A 225 -7.14 0.38 1.16
C ILE A 225 -6.44 -0.98 1.21
N PRO A 226 -5.20 -1.10 0.70
CA PRO A 226 -4.53 -2.39 0.68
C PRO A 226 -4.07 -2.80 2.08
N ASP A 227 -4.20 -4.10 2.35
CA ASP A 227 -3.48 -4.76 3.45
C ASP A 227 -1.99 -4.80 3.11
N LEU A 228 -1.17 -4.17 3.95
CA LEU A 228 0.27 -4.07 3.76
C LEU A 228 1.04 -5.20 4.46
N ARG A 229 0.40 -6.02 5.31
CA ARG A 229 1.10 -7.11 6.02
C ARG A 229 1.74 -8.09 5.04
N ALA A 230 1.08 -8.33 3.92
CA ALA A 230 1.58 -9.22 2.88
C ALA A 230 2.37 -8.51 1.77
N VAL A 231 2.89 -7.29 1.99
CA VAL A 231 3.59 -6.53 0.93
C VAL A 231 4.86 -7.23 0.45
N ARG A 232 5.58 -7.92 1.35
CA ARG A 232 6.79 -8.71 1.04
C ARG A 232 6.53 -9.77 -0.03
N GLU A 233 5.32 -10.32 -0.01
CA GLU A 233 4.89 -11.43 -0.87
C GLU A 233 4.29 -10.95 -2.21
N GLN A 234 4.20 -9.63 -2.43
CA GLN A 234 3.67 -9.09 -3.67
C GLN A 234 4.75 -9.04 -4.75
N SER A 235 4.44 -9.51 -5.95
CA SER A 235 5.31 -9.32 -7.12
C SER A 235 5.19 -7.92 -7.72
N HIS A 236 4.01 -7.29 -7.58
CA HIS A 236 3.69 -5.95 -8.07
C HIS A 236 2.99 -5.13 -6.98
N LEU A 237 3.25 -3.83 -6.96
CA LEU A 237 2.61 -2.83 -6.12
C LEU A 237 1.50 -2.12 -6.91
N GLN A 238 0.61 -1.43 -6.18
CA GLN A 238 -0.60 -0.81 -6.72
C GLN A 238 -1.60 -1.83 -7.28
N ARG A 239 -2.89 -1.51 -7.30
CA ARG A 239 -3.92 -2.48 -7.76
C ARG A 239 -3.78 -2.80 -9.25
N SER A 240 -3.46 -1.81 -10.08
CA SER A 240 -3.16 -1.99 -11.51
C SER A 240 -1.78 -2.60 -11.79
N GLY A 241 -0.95 -2.83 -10.76
CA GLY A 241 0.37 -3.44 -10.95
C GLY A 241 1.38 -2.57 -11.70
N ALA A 242 1.26 -1.24 -11.66
CA ALA A 242 2.15 -0.34 -12.41
C ALA A 242 3.63 -0.37 -11.96
N VAL A 243 3.91 -0.96 -10.79
CA VAL A 243 5.27 -1.09 -10.25
C VAL A 243 5.55 -2.54 -9.88
N ARG A 244 6.63 -3.11 -10.41
CA ARG A 244 7.20 -4.41 -10.03
C ARG A 244 7.96 -4.26 -8.72
N ARG A 245 7.65 -5.11 -7.74
CA ARG A 245 8.39 -5.20 -6.48
C ARG A 245 9.56 -6.18 -6.64
N ARG A 246 10.66 -5.68 -7.17
CA ARG A 246 11.86 -6.48 -7.47
C ARG A 246 12.94 -6.42 -6.37
N SER A 247 12.85 -5.45 -5.46
CA SER A 247 13.84 -5.19 -4.43
C SER A 247 13.22 -4.38 -3.28
N LEU A 248 13.97 -4.20 -2.19
CA LEU A 248 13.59 -3.30 -1.10
C LEU A 248 13.62 -1.84 -1.57
N SER A 249 14.59 -1.49 -2.43
CA SER A 249 14.75 -0.17 -3.02
C SER A 249 13.58 0.20 -3.92
N ALA A 250 13.01 -0.74 -4.69
CA ALA A 250 11.79 -0.49 -5.46
C ALA A 250 10.62 -0.07 -4.54
N LEU A 251 10.50 -0.71 -3.37
CA LEU A 251 9.49 -0.33 -2.38
C LEU A 251 9.81 1.04 -1.75
N ALA A 252 11.08 1.30 -1.39
CA ALA A 252 11.51 2.60 -0.86
C ALA A 252 11.27 3.74 -1.86
N ILE A 253 11.63 3.57 -3.13
CA ILE A 253 11.36 4.53 -4.22
C ILE A 253 9.85 4.75 -4.37
N ARG A 254 9.04 3.69 -4.32
CA ARG A 254 7.57 3.81 -4.39
C ARG A 254 7.01 4.65 -3.24
N ILE A 255 7.56 4.49 -2.03
CA ILE A 255 7.16 5.25 -0.83
C ILE A 255 7.66 6.69 -0.91
N GLU A 256 8.93 6.91 -1.24
CA GLU A 256 9.52 8.25 -1.39
C GLU A 256 8.73 9.07 -2.41
N THR A 257 8.49 8.50 -3.60
CA THR A 257 7.72 9.16 -4.65
C THR A 257 6.24 9.32 -4.32
N LEU A 258 5.67 8.50 -3.42
CA LEU A 258 4.33 8.74 -2.88
C LEU A 258 4.33 10.02 -2.05
N LEU A 259 5.24 10.09 -1.07
CA LEU A 259 5.31 11.18 -0.11
C LEU A 259 5.59 12.51 -0.81
N ILE A 260 6.48 12.52 -1.82
CA ILE A 260 6.73 13.71 -2.64
C ILE A 260 5.44 14.17 -3.34
N THR A 261 4.71 13.26 -3.99
CA THR A 261 3.48 13.62 -4.71
C THR A 261 2.34 14.02 -3.79
N SER A 262 2.25 13.44 -2.59
CA SER A 262 1.26 13.81 -1.57
C SER A 262 1.48 15.22 -1.02
N HIS A 263 2.69 15.77 -1.20
CA HIS A 263 3.05 17.15 -0.86
C HIS A 263 3.25 18.02 -2.11
N HIS A 264 2.53 17.71 -3.19
CA HIS A 264 2.50 18.47 -4.44
C HIS A 264 3.88 18.75 -5.03
N GLU A 265 4.81 17.79 -4.91
CA GLU A 265 6.20 17.90 -5.39
C GLU A 265 7.03 19.01 -4.71
N ALA A 266 6.53 19.63 -3.63
CA ALA A 266 7.17 20.77 -2.99
C ALA A 266 8.38 20.36 -2.14
N VAL A 267 8.27 19.20 -1.47
CA VAL A 267 9.28 18.67 -0.53
C VAL A 267 9.49 17.17 -0.76
N ARG A 268 10.58 16.64 -0.19
CA ARG A 268 10.83 15.19 -0.14
C ARG A 268 11.08 14.72 1.29
N PRO A 269 10.77 13.46 1.64
CA PRO A 269 11.17 12.90 2.92
C PRO A 269 12.70 12.70 2.99
N PRO A 270 13.30 12.60 4.19
CA PRO A 270 14.60 11.96 4.35
C PRO A 270 14.57 10.56 3.71
N ARG A 271 15.65 10.14 3.05
CA ARG A 271 15.65 8.83 2.35
C ARG A 271 15.63 7.68 3.36
N GLU A 272 16.24 7.90 4.51
CA GLU A 272 16.22 7.03 5.68
C GLU A 272 14.78 6.73 6.11
N VAL A 273 13.88 7.73 6.06
CA VAL A 273 12.45 7.54 6.38
C VAL A 273 11.77 6.64 5.35
N ALA A 274 11.97 6.88 4.05
CA ALA A 274 11.38 6.05 3.00
C ALA A 274 11.91 4.61 3.03
N LEU A 275 13.21 4.44 3.26
CA LEU A 275 13.85 3.12 3.40
C LEU A 275 13.42 2.40 4.68
N GLY A 276 13.37 3.10 5.81
CA GLY A 276 12.88 2.56 7.07
C GLY A 276 11.43 2.10 6.95
N LEU A 277 10.56 2.90 6.34
CA LEU A 277 9.19 2.49 6.02
C LEU A 277 9.16 1.25 5.14
N ALA A 278 9.99 1.17 4.09
CA ALA A 278 10.06 -0.02 3.24
C ALA A 278 10.45 -1.28 4.03
N LEU A 279 11.45 -1.16 4.92
CA LEU A 279 11.90 -2.26 5.79
C LEU A 279 10.84 -2.68 6.80
N TYR A 280 10.19 -1.72 7.45
CA TYR A 280 9.12 -1.99 8.41
C TYR A 280 7.94 -2.68 7.73
N LEU A 281 7.49 -2.18 6.58
CA LEU A 281 6.40 -2.81 5.84
C LEU A 281 6.78 -4.22 5.35
N ASP A 282 8.02 -4.44 4.93
CA ASP A 282 8.54 -5.76 4.56
C ASP A 282 8.52 -6.75 5.74
N SER A 283 8.82 -6.31 6.96
CA SER A 283 8.83 -7.16 8.15
C SER A 283 7.43 -7.52 8.66
N LEU A 284 6.38 -6.78 8.29
CA LEU A 284 5.01 -7.09 8.75
C LEU A 284 4.54 -8.49 8.31
N ALA A 285 5.12 -9.06 7.25
CA ALA A 285 4.80 -10.42 6.80
C ALA A 285 5.22 -11.51 7.80
N ASP A 286 6.09 -11.20 8.75
CA ASP A 286 6.50 -12.12 9.83
C ASP A 286 5.39 -12.30 10.87
N SER A 287 4.45 -11.35 10.97
CA SER A 287 3.27 -11.45 11.87
C SER A 287 2.14 -12.29 11.30
N LEU A 288 2.19 -12.65 10.02
CA LEU A 288 1.12 -13.41 9.36
C LEU A 288 1.26 -14.90 9.66
N PRO A 289 0.16 -15.62 9.92
CA PRO A 289 0.20 -17.05 10.15
C PRO A 289 0.78 -17.80 8.94
N ALA A 290 1.31 -18.98 9.20
CA ALA A 290 1.68 -19.92 8.15
C ALA A 290 0.40 -20.55 7.57
N PRO A 291 0.23 -20.58 6.25
CA PRO A 291 -0.87 -21.29 5.60
C PRO A 291 -0.97 -22.76 6.04
N ARG A 292 -2.17 -23.21 6.42
CA ARG A 292 -2.44 -24.60 6.80
C ARG A 292 -2.62 -25.49 5.57
N VAL A 293 -1.52 -25.81 4.88
CA VAL A 293 -1.54 -26.62 3.65
C VAL A 293 -2.04 -28.06 3.85
N ASP A 294 -2.10 -28.52 5.10
CA ASP A 294 -2.72 -29.77 5.54
C ASP A 294 -4.25 -29.73 5.57
N HIS A 295 -4.86 -28.54 5.48
CA HIS A 295 -6.30 -28.37 5.54
C HIS A 295 -7.00 -28.99 4.31
N PRO A 296 -8.16 -29.68 4.46
CA PRO A 296 -8.85 -30.34 3.34
C PRO A 296 -9.17 -29.43 2.13
N GLY A 297 -9.43 -28.14 2.41
CA GLY A 297 -9.66 -27.12 1.37
C GLY A 297 -8.43 -26.76 0.53
N ALA A 298 -7.21 -27.12 0.93
CA ALA A 298 -5.99 -26.82 0.20
C ALA A 298 -5.96 -27.49 -1.19
N ALA A 299 -6.50 -28.72 -1.30
CA ALA A 299 -6.61 -29.41 -2.59
C ALA A 299 -7.58 -28.70 -3.54
N VAL A 300 -8.73 -28.24 -3.03
CA VAL A 300 -9.70 -27.45 -3.80
C VAL A 300 -9.07 -26.13 -4.27
N PHE A 301 -8.34 -25.45 -3.37
CA PHE A 301 -7.60 -24.25 -3.70
C PHE A 301 -6.57 -24.48 -4.80
N ALA A 302 -5.74 -25.51 -4.69
CA ALA A 302 -4.72 -25.81 -5.69
C ALA A 302 -5.34 -26.04 -7.07
N ALA A 303 -6.46 -26.76 -7.14
CA ALA A 303 -7.16 -27.05 -8.39
C ALA A 303 -7.87 -25.83 -9.02
N ARG A 304 -8.34 -24.87 -8.22
CA ARG A 304 -9.21 -23.77 -8.69
C ARG A 304 -8.55 -22.40 -8.69
N CYS A 305 -7.66 -22.14 -7.75
CA CYS A 305 -7.06 -20.82 -7.49
C CYS A 305 -5.56 -20.79 -7.82
N GLY A 306 -4.90 -21.96 -7.82
CA GLY A 306 -3.45 -22.11 -7.93
C GLY A 306 -2.82 -21.54 -9.20
N ARG A 307 -3.60 -21.35 -10.29
CA ARG A 307 -3.11 -20.73 -11.53
C ARG A 307 -2.68 -19.27 -11.33
N CYS A 308 -3.37 -18.54 -10.47
CA CYS A 308 -3.09 -17.13 -10.20
C CYS A 308 -2.44 -16.96 -8.82
N HIS A 309 -2.92 -17.68 -7.81
CA HIS A 309 -2.46 -17.58 -6.44
C HIS A 309 -1.64 -18.82 -6.06
N ALA A 310 -0.32 -18.73 -6.17
CA ALA A 310 0.56 -19.89 -6.00
C ALA A 310 1.54 -19.71 -4.83
N PRO A 311 1.89 -20.79 -4.10
CA PRO A 311 3.01 -20.77 -3.16
C PRO A 311 4.34 -20.36 -3.83
N PRO A 312 5.33 -19.85 -3.06
CA PRO A 312 5.30 -19.63 -1.61
C PRO A 312 4.60 -18.32 -1.19
N THR A 313 4.39 -17.38 -2.13
CA THR A 313 3.87 -16.05 -1.81
C THR A 313 2.34 -15.99 -1.76
N TRP A 314 1.67 -17.00 -2.32
CA TRP A 314 0.21 -17.08 -2.48
C TRP A 314 -0.38 -15.90 -3.25
N GLY A 315 0.46 -15.24 -4.04
CA GLY A 315 0.10 -14.22 -5.01
C GLY A 315 0.54 -14.66 -6.41
N GLY A 316 0.52 -13.72 -7.34
CA GLY A 316 0.94 -13.96 -8.72
C GLY A 316 1.47 -12.69 -9.37
N GLY A 317 1.64 -12.74 -10.69
CA GLY A 317 2.03 -11.59 -11.50
C GLY A 317 0.87 -10.64 -11.79
N LEU A 318 0.70 -10.30 -13.06
CA LEU A 318 -0.43 -9.54 -13.57
C LEU A 318 -1.44 -10.48 -14.23
N VAL A 319 -2.71 -10.14 -14.11
CA VAL A 319 -3.82 -10.80 -14.81
C VAL A 319 -4.62 -9.75 -15.56
N ALA A 320 -4.99 -10.04 -16.81
CA ALA A 320 -5.77 -9.10 -17.63
C ALA A 320 -7.09 -8.76 -16.93
N ALA A 321 -7.53 -7.50 -17.01
CA ALA A 321 -8.77 -7.06 -16.36
C ALA A 321 -9.99 -7.85 -16.88
N GLU A 322 -9.97 -8.22 -18.16
CA GLU A 322 -10.98 -9.03 -18.84
C GLU A 322 -11.07 -10.46 -18.28
N GLU A 323 -9.93 -11.06 -17.92
CA GLU A 323 -9.91 -12.41 -17.33
C GLU A 323 -10.48 -12.40 -15.90
N VAL A 324 -10.22 -11.33 -15.14
CA VAL A 324 -10.81 -11.16 -13.81
C VAL A 324 -12.30 -10.82 -13.93
N GLY A 325 -12.70 -9.99 -14.89
CA GLY A 325 -14.10 -9.62 -15.13
C GLY A 325 -14.72 -8.66 -14.11
N THR A 326 -13.93 -8.08 -13.20
CA THR A 326 -14.38 -6.98 -12.33
C THR A 326 -14.38 -5.66 -13.11
N ASP A 327 -14.87 -4.56 -12.50
CA ASP A 327 -14.79 -3.21 -13.10
C ASP A 327 -13.37 -2.96 -13.67
N PRO A 328 -13.20 -2.68 -14.98
CA PRO A 328 -11.89 -2.51 -15.59
C PRO A 328 -11.36 -1.05 -15.50
N SER A 329 -12.16 -0.12 -14.95
CA SER A 329 -11.87 1.32 -14.98
C SER A 329 -10.48 1.65 -14.41
N LEU A 330 -10.10 1.02 -13.30
CA LEU A 330 -8.78 1.23 -12.70
C LEU A 330 -7.63 0.63 -13.54
N ALA A 331 -7.82 -0.58 -14.08
CA ALA A 331 -6.82 -1.21 -14.95
C ALA A 331 -6.59 -0.44 -16.25
N ARG A 332 -7.60 0.30 -16.72
CA ARG A 332 -7.57 1.10 -17.96
C ARG A 332 -7.37 2.60 -17.72
N SER A 333 -7.18 3.02 -16.47
CA SER A 333 -6.98 4.43 -16.12
C SER A 333 -5.77 5.01 -16.86
N PRO A 334 -5.84 6.24 -17.42
CA PRO A 334 -4.67 6.92 -17.98
C PRO A 334 -3.61 7.21 -16.90
N THR A 335 -4.02 7.30 -15.64
CA THR A 335 -3.13 7.69 -14.55
C THR A 335 -2.24 6.54 -14.09
N ARG A 336 -2.79 5.33 -13.90
CA ARG A 336 -2.03 4.15 -13.40
C ARG A 336 -2.29 2.85 -14.14
N GLY A 337 -3.15 2.86 -15.16
CA GLY A 337 -3.57 1.66 -15.87
C GLY A 337 -2.40 0.94 -16.54
N THR A 338 -2.55 -0.38 -16.62
CA THR A 338 -1.64 -1.31 -17.31
C THR A 338 -2.40 -2.31 -18.20
N GLY A 339 -3.73 -2.19 -18.26
CA GLY A 339 -4.64 -3.21 -18.81
C GLY A 339 -4.84 -4.41 -17.88
N SER A 340 -4.16 -4.46 -16.73
CA SER A 340 -4.16 -5.62 -15.83
C SER A 340 -4.40 -5.23 -14.37
N TYR A 341 -4.74 -6.23 -13.56
CA TYR A 341 -4.67 -6.17 -12.10
C TYR A 341 -3.49 -6.99 -11.60
N ARG A 342 -2.84 -6.52 -10.52
CA ARG A 342 -1.93 -7.40 -9.78
C ARG A 342 -2.73 -8.53 -9.14
N VAL A 343 -2.18 -9.75 -9.15
CA VAL A 343 -2.73 -10.85 -8.37
C VAL A 343 -2.22 -10.71 -6.92
N PRO A 344 -3.08 -10.36 -5.94
CA PRO A 344 -2.61 -10.11 -4.58
C PRO A 344 -2.22 -11.41 -3.87
N SER A 345 -1.17 -11.35 -3.04
CA SER A 345 -0.96 -12.40 -2.02
C SER A 345 -2.21 -12.59 -1.16
N LEU A 346 -2.58 -13.84 -0.94
CA LEU A 346 -3.69 -14.23 -0.07
C LEU A 346 -3.29 -14.39 1.40
N ARG A 347 -2.01 -14.21 1.77
CA ARG A 347 -1.63 -14.23 3.18
C ARG A 347 -2.36 -13.13 3.96
N GLY A 348 -2.97 -13.48 5.08
CA GLY A 348 -3.83 -12.63 5.89
C GLY A 348 -5.23 -12.35 5.31
N VAL A 349 -5.66 -13.02 4.22
CA VAL A 349 -6.93 -12.71 3.55
C VAL A 349 -8.15 -12.97 4.45
N GLY A 350 -8.05 -13.94 5.37
CA GLY A 350 -9.12 -14.25 6.32
C GLY A 350 -9.52 -13.08 7.22
N ALA A 351 -8.59 -12.16 7.49
CA ALA A 351 -8.83 -10.98 8.33
C ALA A 351 -9.21 -9.71 7.53
N ARG A 352 -9.30 -9.78 6.19
CA ARG A 352 -9.59 -8.60 5.36
C ARG A 352 -11.09 -8.35 5.27
N ARG A 353 -11.51 -7.15 5.67
CA ARG A 353 -12.92 -6.72 5.58
C ARG A 353 -13.39 -6.51 4.13
N TRP A 354 -12.58 -5.84 3.32
CA TRP A 354 -12.91 -5.50 1.93
C TRP A 354 -11.99 -6.22 0.95
N LEU A 355 -12.59 -6.94 0.00
CA LEU A 355 -11.89 -7.69 -1.04
C LEU A 355 -12.10 -7.04 -2.41
N LEU A 356 -11.36 -7.56 -3.40
CA LEU A 356 -11.20 -6.97 -4.75
C LEU A 356 -10.47 -5.62 -4.73
N HIS A 357 -10.30 -5.02 -5.90
CA HIS A 357 -9.50 -3.80 -6.04
C HIS A 357 -10.24 -2.55 -5.56
N ASP A 358 -11.57 -2.58 -5.62
CA ASP A 358 -12.51 -1.50 -5.32
C ASP A 358 -13.24 -1.69 -3.98
N GLY A 359 -13.02 -2.81 -3.28
CA GLY A 359 -13.63 -3.03 -1.97
C GLY A 359 -15.15 -3.21 -2.04
N SER A 360 -15.64 -3.73 -3.16
CA SER A 360 -17.06 -4.04 -3.38
C SER A 360 -17.53 -5.26 -2.59
N VAL A 361 -16.62 -6.19 -2.26
CA VAL A 361 -16.95 -7.47 -1.62
C VAL A 361 -16.56 -7.47 -0.13
N ALA A 362 -17.52 -7.79 0.74
CA ALA A 362 -17.35 -7.83 2.20
C ALA A 362 -16.85 -9.22 2.68
N GLY A 363 -15.54 -9.45 2.61
CA GLY A 363 -14.92 -10.68 3.12
C GLY A 363 -15.15 -11.93 2.25
N LEU A 364 -14.64 -13.06 2.74
CA LEU A 364 -14.59 -14.33 1.97
C LEU A 364 -15.98 -14.95 1.74
N ASP A 365 -16.90 -14.81 2.69
CA ASP A 365 -18.28 -15.30 2.54
C ASP A 365 -18.96 -14.65 1.35
N ALA A 366 -18.92 -13.31 1.29
CA ALA A 366 -19.48 -12.56 0.18
C ALA A 366 -18.73 -12.81 -1.15
N LEU A 367 -17.43 -13.12 -1.12
CA LEU A 367 -16.66 -13.39 -2.34
C LEU A 367 -17.10 -14.69 -3.04
N LEU A 368 -17.39 -15.71 -2.24
CA LEU A 368 -17.72 -17.05 -2.71
C LEU A 368 -19.25 -17.26 -2.86
N ASP A 369 -20.09 -16.33 -2.39
CA ASP A 369 -21.54 -16.42 -2.54
C ASP A 369 -21.98 -16.20 -4.02
N PRO A 370 -22.62 -17.19 -4.67
CA PRO A 370 -23.18 -17.02 -6.02
C PRO A 370 -24.24 -15.93 -6.11
N ALA A 371 -24.95 -15.63 -5.02
CA ALA A 371 -25.99 -14.61 -5.00
C ALA A 371 -25.45 -13.22 -5.32
N ARG A 372 -24.14 -12.97 -5.14
CA ARG A 372 -23.51 -11.67 -5.45
C ARG A 372 -23.57 -11.27 -6.91
N LEU A 373 -23.82 -12.22 -7.81
CA LEU A 373 -23.90 -11.99 -9.25
C LEU A 373 -25.31 -11.60 -9.71
N ARG A 374 -26.29 -11.55 -8.80
CA ARG A 374 -27.68 -11.21 -9.11
C ARG A 374 -27.90 -9.70 -8.99
N ASP A 375 -28.78 -9.15 -9.83
CA ASP A 375 -29.10 -7.72 -9.86
C ASP A 375 -29.76 -7.20 -8.57
N ASP A 376 -30.37 -8.09 -7.79
CA ASP A 376 -31.03 -7.80 -6.51
C ASP A 376 -30.12 -7.99 -5.29
N TYR A 377 -28.82 -8.27 -5.48
CA TYR A 377 -27.91 -8.55 -4.36
C TYR A 377 -27.74 -7.32 -3.45
N PRO A 378 -28.02 -7.43 -2.14
CA PRO A 378 -27.85 -6.33 -1.20
C PRO A 378 -26.38 -6.21 -0.78
N GLY A 379 -25.54 -5.75 -1.71
CA GLY A 379 -24.11 -5.59 -1.48
C GLY A 379 -23.77 -4.45 -0.54
N ALA A 380 -22.51 -4.44 -0.06
CA ALA A 380 -22.02 -3.40 0.85
C ALA A 380 -22.00 -1.99 0.24
N ARG A 381 -22.19 -1.87 -1.07
CA ARG A 381 -22.20 -0.61 -1.82
C ARG A 381 -23.58 -0.27 -2.40
N GLY A 382 -24.63 -0.94 -1.91
CA GLY A 382 -26.00 -0.81 -2.41
C GLY A 382 -26.47 -2.09 -3.10
N VAL A 383 -27.72 -2.05 -3.55
CA VAL A 383 -28.34 -3.16 -4.28
C VAL A 383 -27.80 -3.20 -5.70
N GLY A 384 -27.34 -4.38 -6.14
CA GLY A 384 -26.80 -4.60 -7.47
C GLY A 384 -25.82 -5.77 -7.55
N ALA A 385 -25.67 -6.33 -8.75
CA ALA A 385 -24.69 -7.36 -9.01
C ALA A 385 -23.25 -6.83 -8.81
N ILE A 386 -22.39 -7.66 -8.22
CA ILE A 386 -20.94 -7.43 -8.11
C ILE A 386 -20.25 -8.41 -9.07
N PRO A 387 -19.92 -8.01 -10.31
CA PRO A 387 -19.39 -8.91 -11.33
C PRO A 387 -17.91 -9.28 -11.10
N GLY A 388 -17.46 -10.30 -11.82
CA GLY A 388 -16.05 -10.70 -11.88
C GLY A 388 -15.56 -11.55 -10.72
N HIS A 389 -14.35 -12.07 -10.85
CA HIS A 389 -13.68 -13.00 -9.95
C HIS A 389 -14.57 -14.19 -9.58
N VAL A 390 -15.14 -14.85 -10.59
CA VAL A 390 -16.14 -15.92 -10.39
C VAL A 390 -15.55 -17.25 -9.93
N PHE A 391 -14.22 -17.33 -9.80
CA PHE A 391 -13.49 -18.54 -9.41
C PHE A 391 -13.93 -19.03 -8.02
N GLY A 392 -14.38 -20.29 -7.94
CA GLY A 392 -14.80 -20.94 -6.69
C GLY A 392 -16.28 -20.79 -6.35
N ILE A 393 -17.03 -19.96 -7.09
CA ILE A 393 -18.46 -19.73 -6.86
C ILE A 393 -19.30 -20.92 -7.36
N ASP A 394 -18.92 -21.47 -8.51
CA ASP A 394 -19.55 -22.60 -9.18
C ASP A 394 -19.32 -23.96 -8.48
N LEU A 395 -18.48 -23.99 -7.45
CA LEU A 395 -18.19 -25.19 -6.68
C LEU A 395 -19.43 -25.76 -5.97
N PRO A 396 -19.52 -27.09 -5.80
CA PRO A 396 -20.47 -27.69 -4.87
C PRO A 396 -20.34 -27.10 -3.47
N ALA A 397 -21.45 -26.98 -2.73
CA ALA A 397 -21.46 -26.34 -1.41
C ALA A 397 -20.40 -26.89 -0.42
N PRO A 398 -20.15 -28.22 -0.34
CA PRO A 398 -19.09 -28.75 0.53
C PRO A 398 -17.68 -28.29 0.13
N GLU A 399 -17.35 -28.32 -1.16
CA GLU A 399 -16.05 -27.87 -1.68
C GLU A 399 -15.86 -26.36 -1.48
N ARG A 400 -16.90 -25.58 -1.74
CA ARG A 400 -16.89 -24.12 -1.51
C ARG A 400 -16.67 -23.78 -0.04
N SER A 401 -17.32 -24.51 0.87
CA SER A 401 -17.13 -24.35 2.32
C SER A 401 -15.71 -24.74 2.74
N ALA A 402 -15.15 -25.83 2.19
CA ALA A 402 -13.78 -26.24 2.45
C ALA A 402 -12.75 -25.22 1.94
N LEU A 403 -12.95 -24.67 0.73
CA LEU A 403 -12.14 -23.60 0.16
C LEU A 403 -12.16 -22.35 1.05
N ARG A 404 -13.34 -21.91 1.48
CA ARG A 404 -13.49 -20.78 2.41
C ARG A 404 -12.72 -21.02 3.71
N ALA A 405 -12.92 -22.18 4.33
CA ALA A 405 -12.26 -22.52 5.59
C ALA A 405 -10.73 -22.51 5.44
N PHE A 406 -10.19 -23.01 4.32
CA PHE A 406 -8.76 -22.92 4.02
C PHE A 406 -8.30 -21.46 3.89
N LEU A 407 -9.00 -20.64 3.10
CA LEU A 407 -8.69 -19.22 2.91
C LEU A 407 -8.73 -18.42 4.23
N SER A 408 -9.58 -18.81 5.18
CA SER A 408 -9.63 -18.21 6.52
C SER A 408 -8.40 -18.53 7.37
N THR A 409 -7.62 -19.56 7.04
CA THR A 409 -6.35 -19.88 7.74
C THR A 409 -5.15 -19.06 7.24
N MET A 410 -5.32 -18.34 6.13
CA MET A 410 -4.23 -17.69 5.39
C MET A 410 -3.76 -16.38 6.01
#